data_AF-A0A9P6HLY6-F1
#
_entry.id   AF-A0A9P6HLY6-F1
#
_cell.length_a   1.000
_cell.length_b   1.000
_cell.length_c   1.000
_cell.angle_alpha   90.00
_cell.angle_beta   90.00
_cell.angle_gamma   90.00
#
_symmetry.space_group_name_H-M   'P 1'
#
loop_
_entity.id
_entity.type
_entity.pdbx_description
1 polymer ?
#
loop_
_entity_poly.entity_id
_entity_poly.type
_entity_poly.pdbx_seq_one_letter_code
_entity_poly.pdbx_strand_id
1 'polypeptide(L)'
;GRKIYEEFTTVVILGEQVRVTDHVWRDFLDHLHHGRVETRHLKMLRTLLLKRQTADSPPTHYSNTMSPPYPHPDPIETVDTHINFSAQPWADASLITPRHAVRTRWNQAATQKWCTDSETRLFICPSLNTIKGSPLTLEERYALATLPKNGGKRDKGLPEFIHLAIGMKVMVTNNLQTDLDITNGVRGVITDIILSPDEPPLEGGPIVTLKNLPECVLVKLTRTRA
;
A
#
# COMPACT_ATOMS: atom_id res chain seq x y z
N GLY A 1 11.17 -1.80 31.27
CA GLY A 1 10.02 -2.58 30.78
C GLY A 1 9.19 -3.05 31.94
N ARG A 2 9.49 -4.21 32.51
CA ARG A 2 8.73 -4.83 33.61
C ARG A 2 8.52 -3.94 34.85
N LYS A 3 9.57 -3.27 35.37
CA LYS A 3 9.43 -2.32 36.50
C LYS A 3 8.38 -1.22 36.29
N ILE A 4 8.32 -0.64 35.07
CA ILE A 4 7.31 0.38 34.72
C ILE A 4 5.91 -0.26 34.65
N TYR A 5 5.82 -1.51 34.19
CA TYR A 5 4.56 -2.24 34.11
C TYR A 5 4.02 -2.60 35.51
N GLU A 6 4.91 -2.84 36.46
CA GLU A 6 4.60 -3.16 37.87
C GLU A 6 4.20 -1.91 38.68
N GLU A 7 4.48 -0.70 38.20
CA GLU A 7 4.05 0.56 38.82
C GLU A 7 2.57 0.87 38.55
N PHE A 8 1.94 0.23 37.55
CA PHE A 8 0.51 0.39 37.30
C PHE A 8 -0.31 -0.49 38.25
N THR A 9 -1.14 0.14 39.07
CA THR A 9 -2.02 -0.55 40.04
C THR A 9 -3.34 -1.03 39.43
N THR A 10 -3.70 -0.54 38.24
CA THR A 10 -4.97 -0.86 37.58
C THR A 10 -4.72 -1.13 36.10
N VAL A 11 -5.22 -2.27 35.63
CA VAL A 11 -5.25 -2.64 34.21
C VAL A 11 -6.71 -2.70 33.78
N VAL A 12 -7.08 -1.89 32.80
CA VAL A 12 -8.41 -1.94 32.18
C VAL A 12 -8.28 -2.69 30.86
N ILE A 13 -8.99 -3.81 30.73
CA ILE A 13 -9.05 -4.59 29.49
C ILE A 13 -10.40 -4.29 28.83
N LEU A 14 -10.37 -3.77 27.61
CA LEU A 14 -11.58 -3.58 26.81
C LEU A 14 -12.00 -4.92 26.22
N GLY A 15 -13.22 -5.36 26.52
CA GLY A 15 -13.76 -6.64 26.05
C GLY A 15 -14.50 -6.58 24.71
N GLU A 16 -14.75 -5.39 24.18
CA GLU A 16 -15.58 -5.20 22.99
C GLU A 16 -14.77 -4.72 21.78
N GLN A 17 -14.94 -5.43 20.66
CA GLN A 17 -14.38 -5.09 19.35
C GLN A 17 -15.46 -4.41 18.49
N VAL A 18 -15.28 -3.13 18.19
CA VAL A 18 -16.26 -2.32 17.41
C VAL A 18 -15.96 -2.26 15.91
N ARG A 19 -14.77 -2.68 15.47
CA ARG A 19 -14.33 -2.53 14.06
C ARG A 19 -14.97 -3.53 13.10
N VAL A 20 -15.27 -4.74 13.58
CA VAL A 20 -15.81 -5.83 12.77
C VAL A 20 -17.11 -6.28 13.40
N THR A 21 -18.22 -5.97 12.71
CA THR A 21 -19.57 -6.29 13.17
C THR A 21 -20.04 -7.67 12.71
N ASP A 22 -19.45 -8.18 11.62
CA ASP A 22 -19.73 -9.53 11.12
C ASP A 22 -19.32 -10.59 12.13
N HIS A 23 -20.28 -11.43 12.52
CA HIS A 23 -20.10 -12.42 13.58
C HIS A 23 -19.15 -13.55 13.18
N VAL A 24 -19.11 -13.92 11.90
CA VAL A 24 -18.21 -14.98 11.39
C VAL A 24 -16.76 -14.48 11.41
N TRP A 25 -16.53 -13.25 10.95
CA TRP A 25 -15.22 -12.62 11.02
C TRP A 25 -14.76 -12.37 12.45
N ARG A 26 -15.67 -11.95 13.33
CA ARG A 26 -15.37 -11.76 14.76
C ARG A 26 -14.98 -13.08 15.45
N ASP A 27 -15.72 -14.16 15.22
CA ASP A 27 -15.39 -15.50 15.72
C ASP A 27 -13.99 -15.92 15.26
N PHE A 28 -13.71 -15.76 13.97
CA PHE A 28 -12.41 -16.09 13.41
C PHE A 28 -11.27 -15.26 14.02
N LEU A 29 -11.43 -13.93 14.12
CA LEU A 29 -10.38 -13.05 14.65
C LEU A 29 -10.08 -13.32 16.12
N ASP A 30 -11.10 -13.64 16.93
CA ASP A 30 -10.91 -14.02 18.34
C ASP A 30 -10.14 -15.35 18.47
N HIS A 31 -10.51 -16.36 17.67
CA HIS A 31 -9.79 -17.63 17.63
C HIS A 31 -8.37 -17.48 17.11
N LEU A 32 -8.16 -16.65 16.08
CA LEU A 32 -6.83 -16.35 15.54
C LEU A 32 -5.93 -15.70 16.60
N HIS A 33 -6.45 -14.75 17.38
CA HIS A 33 -5.72 -14.07 18.45
C HIS A 33 -5.20 -15.06 19.51
N HIS A 34 -5.99 -16.07 19.85
CA HIS A 34 -5.65 -17.10 20.83
C HIS A 34 -4.95 -18.35 20.23
N GLY A 35 -4.68 -18.36 18.93
CA GLY A 35 -4.08 -19.52 18.25
C GLY A 35 -4.99 -20.75 18.15
N ARG A 36 -6.31 -20.58 18.23
CA ARG A 36 -7.34 -21.65 18.22
C ARG A 36 -8.06 -21.77 16.87
N VAL A 37 -7.35 -21.58 15.76
CA VAL A 37 -7.97 -21.58 14.43
C VAL A 37 -8.47 -22.97 14.04
N GLU A 38 -9.76 -23.08 13.73
CA GLU A 38 -10.40 -24.32 13.32
C GLU A 38 -10.53 -24.51 11.80
N THR A 39 -10.88 -25.72 11.36
CA THR A 39 -11.11 -26.06 9.95
C THR A 39 -12.19 -25.20 9.30
N ARG A 40 -13.26 -24.83 10.02
CA ARG A 40 -14.33 -23.94 9.50
C ARG A 40 -13.79 -22.56 9.14
N HIS A 41 -12.85 -22.03 9.92
CA HIS A 41 -12.19 -20.76 9.65
C HIS A 41 -11.32 -20.84 8.39
N LEU A 42 -10.57 -21.94 8.22
CA LEU A 42 -9.76 -22.16 7.02
C LEU A 42 -10.62 -22.29 5.76
N LYS A 43 -11.79 -22.96 5.86
CA LYS A 43 -12.74 -23.06 4.73
C LYS A 43 -13.24 -21.68 4.32
N MET A 44 -13.64 -20.85 5.29
CA MET A 44 -14.01 -19.45 5.03
C MET A 44 -12.88 -18.66 4.37
N LEU A 45 -11.65 -18.70 4.87
CA LEU A 45 -10.54 -17.97 4.24
C LEU A 45 -10.27 -18.43 2.80
N ARG A 46 -10.42 -19.73 2.54
CA ARG A 46 -10.24 -20.29 1.19
C ARG A 46 -11.26 -19.80 0.19
N THR A 47 -12.45 -19.38 0.61
CA THR A 47 -13.42 -18.76 -0.31
C THR A 47 -12.98 -17.39 -0.80
N LEU A 48 -12.03 -16.75 -0.10
CA LEU A 48 -11.48 -15.44 -0.46
C LEU A 48 -10.24 -15.54 -1.36
N LEU A 49 -9.73 -16.76 -1.57
CA LEU A 49 -8.58 -16.96 -2.47
C LEU A 49 -9.03 -16.75 -3.91
N LEU A 50 -8.40 -15.77 -4.56
CA LEU A 50 -8.58 -15.55 -5.99
C LEU A 50 -7.96 -16.73 -6.73
N LYS A 51 -8.79 -17.48 -7.46
CA LYS A 51 -8.31 -18.55 -8.33
C LYS A 51 -7.58 -17.90 -9.50
N ARG A 52 -6.31 -18.25 -9.69
CA ARG A 52 -5.57 -17.87 -10.89
C ARG A 52 -6.21 -18.57 -12.08
N GLN A 53 -6.61 -17.83 -13.11
CA GLN A 53 -6.89 -18.44 -14.41
C GLN A 53 -5.57 -19.02 -14.94
N THR A 54 -5.50 -20.34 -15.08
CA THR A 54 -4.45 -20.99 -15.86
C THR A 54 -4.79 -20.76 -17.32
N ALA A 55 -3.99 -19.95 -18.01
CA ALA A 55 -4.12 -19.71 -19.46
C ALA A 55 -3.70 -20.93 -20.32
N ASP A 56 -3.69 -22.12 -19.75
CA ASP A 56 -3.30 -23.37 -20.41
C ASP A 56 -4.43 -24.38 -20.29
N SER A 57 -5.51 -24.16 -21.03
CA SER A 57 -6.34 -25.26 -21.51
C SER A 57 -6.34 -25.16 -23.03
N PRO A 58 -5.67 -26.07 -23.76
CA PRO A 58 -5.69 -26.03 -25.21
C PRO A 58 -7.13 -26.13 -25.69
N PRO A 59 -7.50 -25.47 -26.80
CA PRO A 59 -8.81 -25.67 -27.40
C PRO A 59 -8.87 -27.12 -27.84
N THR A 60 -9.59 -27.95 -27.10
CA THR A 60 -10.00 -29.26 -27.58
C THR A 60 -10.99 -29.01 -28.71
N HIS A 61 -10.47 -28.81 -29.93
CA HIS A 61 -11.20 -29.07 -31.15
C HIS A 61 -11.48 -30.58 -31.20
N TYR A 62 -12.55 -31.02 -30.53
CA TYR A 62 -13.16 -32.28 -30.86
C TYR A 62 -13.95 -32.07 -32.15
N SER A 63 -13.33 -32.36 -33.29
CA SER A 63 -14.07 -32.66 -34.52
C SER A 63 -14.86 -33.95 -34.28
N ASN A 64 -16.14 -33.79 -33.98
CA ASN A 64 -17.07 -34.88 -33.76
C ASN A 64 -17.59 -35.38 -35.11
N THR A 65 -17.22 -36.59 -35.52
CA THR A 65 -17.97 -37.38 -36.50
C THR A 65 -18.41 -38.68 -35.85
N MET A 66 -19.51 -38.63 -35.10
CA MET A 66 -20.51 -39.69 -34.98
C MET A 66 -21.56 -39.25 -33.95
N SER A 67 -22.80 -39.05 -34.41
CA SER A 67 -23.97 -38.78 -33.57
C SER A 67 -24.34 -40.01 -32.74
N PRO A 68 -24.74 -39.83 -31.47
CA PRO A 68 -25.67 -40.72 -30.80
C PRO A 68 -27.00 -40.02 -30.44
N PRO A 69 -28.10 -40.78 -30.25
CA PRO A 69 -29.44 -40.24 -30.13
C PRO A 69 -29.84 -40.10 -28.65
N TYR A 70 -29.56 -38.95 -28.03
CA TYR A 70 -30.19 -38.58 -26.76
C TYR A 70 -30.43 -37.07 -26.69
N PRO A 71 -31.51 -36.61 -26.03
CA PRO A 71 -31.78 -35.19 -25.87
C PRO A 71 -30.72 -34.58 -24.93
N HIS A 72 -29.98 -33.60 -25.46
CA HIS A 72 -28.99 -32.83 -24.73
C HIS A 72 -29.65 -32.00 -23.61
N PRO A 73 -29.12 -31.99 -22.37
CA PRO A 73 -29.33 -30.87 -21.48
C PRO A 73 -28.57 -29.65 -22.03
N ASP A 74 -29.15 -28.45 -21.87
CA ASP A 74 -28.67 -27.18 -22.39
C ASP A 74 -27.16 -26.95 -22.15
N PRO A 75 -26.47 -26.18 -23.03
CA PRO A 75 -25.06 -25.89 -22.84
C PRO A 75 -24.88 -25.18 -21.50
N ILE A 76 -24.07 -25.76 -20.62
CA ILE A 76 -23.60 -25.07 -19.42
C ILE A 76 -22.83 -23.84 -19.92
N GLU A 77 -23.44 -22.67 -19.78
CA GLU A 77 -22.76 -21.39 -19.98
C GLU A 77 -21.51 -21.39 -19.10
N THR A 78 -20.35 -21.49 -19.74
CA THR A 78 -19.06 -21.25 -19.09
C THR A 78 -19.03 -19.78 -18.70
N VAL A 79 -19.45 -19.49 -17.47
CA VAL A 79 -19.32 -18.17 -16.86
C VAL A 79 -17.82 -17.85 -16.82
N ASP A 80 -17.37 -17.02 -17.74
CA ASP A 80 -15.99 -16.56 -17.81
C ASP A 80 -15.74 -15.62 -16.61
N THR A 81 -15.22 -16.18 -15.52
CA THR A 81 -14.93 -15.41 -14.29
C THR A 81 -13.61 -14.66 -14.45
N HIS A 82 -13.51 -13.78 -15.44
CA HIS A 82 -12.35 -12.90 -15.58
C HIS A 82 -12.42 -11.78 -14.52
N ILE A 83 -11.56 -11.87 -13.50
CA ILE A 83 -11.49 -10.84 -12.45
C ILE A 83 -10.73 -9.63 -12.99
N ASN A 84 -11.45 -8.53 -13.22
CA ASN A 84 -10.84 -7.26 -13.61
C ASN A 84 -10.31 -6.52 -12.37
N PHE A 85 -8.99 -6.56 -12.16
CA PHE A 85 -8.31 -5.85 -11.06
C PHE A 85 -8.30 -4.33 -11.20
N SER A 86 -8.63 -3.80 -12.38
CA SER A 86 -8.75 -2.35 -12.62
C SER A 86 -10.15 -1.82 -12.31
N ALA A 87 -11.11 -2.71 -12.00
CA ALA A 87 -12.47 -2.34 -11.61
C ALA A 87 -12.64 -2.36 -10.08
N GLN A 88 -13.68 -1.68 -9.59
CA GLN A 88 -14.08 -1.76 -8.18
C GLN A 88 -14.49 -3.21 -7.83
N PRO A 89 -14.20 -3.70 -6.60
CA PRO A 89 -13.52 -2.99 -5.50
C PRO A 89 -11.97 -3.04 -5.57
N TRP A 90 -11.40 -3.74 -6.55
CA TRP A 90 -9.96 -4.03 -6.63
C TRP A 90 -9.10 -2.81 -6.96
N ALA A 91 -9.64 -1.88 -7.76
CA ALA A 91 -8.97 -0.63 -8.13
C ALA A 91 -8.51 0.18 -6.90
N ASP A 92 -9.23 0.09 -5.78
CA ASP A 92 -8.93 0.80 -4.54
C ASP A 92 -8.38 -0.09 -3.41
N ALA A 93 -8.18 -1.38 -3.67
CA ALA A 93 -7.72 -2.32 -2.66
C ALA A 93 -6.30 -2.00 -2.18
N SER A 94 -6.07 -2.15 -0.87
CA SER A 94 -4.73 -2.01 -0.28
C SER A 94 -4.00 -3.35 -0.30
N LEU A 95 -2.78 -3.39 -0.84
CA LEU A 95 -1.91 -4.56 -0.73
C LEU A 95 -1.23 -4.60 0.64
N ILE A 96 -1.37 -5.73 1.34
CA ILE A 96 -0.67 -6.02 2.60
C ILE A 96 0.39 -7.08 2.32
N THR A 97 1.63 -6.83 2.73
CA THR A 97 2.76 -7.76 2.55
C THR A 97 3.66 -7.76 3.77
N PRO A 98 4.19 -8.93 4.19
CA PRO A 98 5.12 -9.02 5.31
C PRO A 98 6.48 -8.39 5.01
N ARG A 99 6.86 -8.23 3.74
CA ARG A 99 8.19 -7.73 3.33
C ARG A 99 8.13 -6.27 2.91
N HIS A 100 8.87 -5.43 3.64
CA HIS A 100 9.02 -4.00 3.31
C HIS A 100 9.50 -3.77 1.87
N ALA A 101 10.48 -4.56 1.39
CA ALA A 101 10.99 -4.45 0.03
C ALA A 101 9.91 -4.68 -1.04
N VAL A 102 8.96 -5.60 -0.79
CA VAL A 102 7.85 -5.86 -1.70
C VAL A 102 6.90 -4.67 -1.71
N ARG A 103 6.57 -4.11 -0.55
CA ARG A 103 5.74 -2.90 -0.42
C ARG A 103 6.35 -1.73 -1.19
N THR A 104 7.64 -1.47 -1.01
CA THR A 104 8.34 -0.36 -1.69
C THR A 104 8.30 -0.52 -3.21
N ARG A 105 8.63 -1.71 -3.72
CA ARG A 105 8.58 -2.00 -5.17
C ARG A 105 7.17 -1.90 -5.72
N TRP A 106 6.18 -2.42 -4.99
CA TRP A 106 4.78 -2.36 -5.41
C TRP A 106 4.29 -0.92 -5.49
N ASN A 107 4.55 -0.11 -4.47
CA ASN A 107 4.16 1.30 -4.46
C ASN A 107 4.84 2.06 -5.60
N GLN A 108 6.14 1.83 -5.84
CA GLN A 108 6.85 2.44 -6.97
C GLN A 108 6.25 2.05 -8.32
N ALA A 109 5.97 0.76 -8.54
CA ALA A 109 5.35 0.27 -9.76
C ALA A 109 3.93 0.83 -9.94
N ALA A 110 3.15 0.94 -8.86
CA ALA A 110 1.83 1.54 -8.88
C ALA A 110 1.87 3.03 -9.26
N THR A 111 2.82 3.79 -8.70
CA THR A 111 3.04 5.19 -9.06
C THR A 111 3.46 5.34 -10.52
N GLN A 112 4.39 4.51 -11.01
CA GLN A 112 4.82 4.53 -12.40
C GLN A 112 3.67 4.22 -13.36
N LYS A 113 2.90 3.16 -13.07
CA LYS A 113 1.70 2.81 -13.84
C LYS A 113 0.72 3.98 -13.87
N TRP A 114 0.44 4.60 -12.72
CA TRP A 114 -0.42 5.78 -12.65
C TRP A 114 0.08 6.91 -13.55
N CYS A 115 1.38 7.22 -13.52
CA CYS A 115 1.96 8.27 -14.35
C CYS A 115 1.79 7.99 -15.84
N THR A 116 1.95 6.73 -16.26
CA THR A 116 1.71 6.29 -17.64
C THR A 116 0.24 6.42 -18.02
N ASP A 117 -0.67 5.92 -17.17
CA ASP A 117 -2.10 5.86 -17.48
C ASP A 117 -2.77 7.25 -17.48
N SER A 118 -2.27 8.20 -16.68
CA SER A 118 -2.83 9.54 -16.51
C SER A 118 -2.05 10.64 -17.21
N GLU A 119 -0.97 10.29 -17.93
CA GLU A 119 -0.02 11.22 -18.58
C GLU A 119 0.56 12.28 -17.60
N THR A 120 0.54 12.00 -16.30
CA THR A 120 1.11 12.89 -15.29
C THR A 120 2.61 12.68 -15.16
N ARG A 121 3.35 13.75 -14.85
CA ARG A 121 4.78 13.67 -14.59
C ARG A 121 5.06 13.04 -13.23
N LEU A 122 6.11 12.22 -13.20
CA LEU A 122 6.69 11.65 -11.99
C LEU A 122 7.83 12.54 -11.51
N PHE A 123 7.71 13.07 -10.29
CA PHE A 123 8.75 13.83 -9.63
C PHE A 123 9.54 12.95 -8.68
N ILE A 124 10.87 12.97 -8.80
CA ILE A 124 11.79 12.34 -7.86
C ILE A 124 12.33 13.43 -6.95
N CYS A 125 11.86 13.44 -5.69
CA CYS A 125 12.26 14.40 -4.69
C CYS A 125 13.39 13.81 -3.82
N PRO A 126 14.62 14.36 -3.86
CA PRO A 126 15.70 13.93 -2.97
C PRO A 126 15.44 14.38 -1.53
N SER A 127 16.05 13.71 -0.56
CA SER A 127 16.08 14.17 0.83
C SER A 127 17.12 15.29 1.01
N LEU A 128 16.76 16.31 1.78
CA LEU A 128 17.67 17.38 2.17
C LEU A 128 18.34 17.02 3.49
N ASN A 129 19.64 16.72 3.44
CA ASN A 129 20.42 16.37 4.62
C ASN A 129 21.38 17.51 4.97
N THR A 130 21.25 18.03 6.18
CA THR A 130 22.09 19.12 6.70
C THR A 130 22.56 18.80 8.12
N ILE A 131 23.72 19.32 8.51
CA ILE A 131 24.20 19.33 9.89
C ILE A 131 24.27 20.79 10.33
N LYS A 132 23.47 21.15 11.35
CA LYS A 132 23.36 22.54 11.86
C LYS A 132 23.07 23.58 10.76
N GLY A 133 22.28 23.19 9.75
CA GLY A 133 21.92 24.06 8.62
C GLY A 133 22.97 24.11 7.50
N SER A 134 24.14 23.50 7.67
CA SER A 134 25.15 23.40 6.61
C SER A 134 24.96 22.12 5.78
N PRO A 135 25.18 22.17 4.46
CA PRO A 135 25.21 20.97 3.62
C PRO A 135 26.28 20.00 4.09
N LEU A 136 26.01 18.70 3.99
CA LEU A 136 26.99 17.67 4.33
C LEU A 136 28.23 17.74 3.43
N THR A 137 29.39 17.70 4.06
CA THR A 137 30.67 17.44 3.40
C THR A 137 30.68 16.04 2.77
N LEU A 138 31.65 15.76 1.89
CA LEU A 138 31.78 14.44 1.27
C LEU A 138 32.03 13.35 2.32
N GLU A 139 32.84 13.65 3.34
CA GLU A 139 33.14 12.74 4.44
C GLU A 139 31.88 12.44 5.27
N GLU A 140 31.08 13.45 5.59
CA GLU A 140 29.83 13.25 6.33
C GLU A 140 28.78 12.51 5.50
N ARG A 141 28.71 12.77 4.18
CA ARG A 141 27.87 11.99 3.25
C ARG A 141 28.28 10.52 3.24
N TYR A 142 29.57 10.24 3.18
CA TYR A 142 30.10 8.87 3.21
C TYR A 142 29.82 8.20 4.57
N ALA A 143 30.02 8.90 5.68
CA ALA A 143 29.69 8.41 7.02
C ALA A 143 28.18 8.12 7.14
N LEU A 144 27.32 8.99 6.59
CA LEU A 144 25.87 8.81 6.61
C LEU A 144 25.42 7.60 5.76
N ALA A 145 26.04 7.40 4.60
CA ALA A 145 25.76 6.25 3.73
C ALA A 145 26.24 4.91 4.31
N THR A 146 27.31 4.93 5.12
CA THR A 146 27.93 3.74 5.73
C THR A 146 27.42 3.43 7.13
N LEU A 147 26.60 4.32 7.72
CA LEU A 147 25.98 4.08 9.02
C LEU A 147 25.21 2.74 8.99
N PRO A 148 25.56 1.79 9.87
CA PRO A 148 24.86 0.54 9.92
C PRO A 148 23.40 0.80 10.28
N LYS A 149 22.47 0.26 9.48
CA LYS A 149 21.02 0.25 9.74
C LYS A 149 20.69 -0.70 10.91
N ASN A 150 21.48 -0.64 11.98
CA ASN A 150 21.38 -1.52 13.12
C ASN A 150 20.25 -1.05 14.04
N GLY A 151 19.05 -1.57 13.80
CA GLY A 151 18.14 -2.22 14.76
C GLY A 151 17.85 -1.67 16.17
N GLY A 152 18.44 -0.57 16.63
CA GLY A 152 18.32 -0.09 18.01
C GLY A 152 18.14 1.42 18.04
N LYS A 153 16.94 1.86 18.42
CA LYS A 153 16.44 3.26 18.43
C LYS A 153 16.21 3.86 17.03
N ARG A 154 15.10 3.39 16.44
CA ARG A 154 14.23 4.09 15.47
C ARG A 154 14.97 4.75 14.30
N ASP A 155 15.03 3.97 13.23
CA ASP A 155 15.15 4.36 11.83
C ASP A 155 14.06 5.40 11.46
N LYS A 156 14.21 6.64 11.95
CA LYS A 156 13.41 7.81 11.58
C LYS A 156 13.97 8.49 10.32
N GLY A 157 14.88 7.83 9.61
CA GLY A 157 15.41 8.34 8.34
C GLY A 157 14.30 8.35 7.30
N LEU A 158 14.06 9.50 6.70
CA LEU A 158 13.29 9.56 5.46
C LEU A 158 14.08 8.84 4.37
N PRO A 159 13.40 8.21 3.40
CA PRO A 159 14.10 7.63 2.26
C PRO A 159 14.92 8.71 1.53
N GLU A 160 16.00 8.28 0.89
CA GLU A 160 16.89 9.17 0.13
C GLU A 160 16.16 9.89 -1.00
N PHE A 161 15.17 9.21 -1.60
CA PHE A 161 14.29 9.78 -2.61
C PHE A 161 12.84 9.37 -2.35
N ILE A 162 11.91 10.30 -2.62
CA ILE A 162 10.47 10.05 -2.63
C ILE A 162 9.95 10.31 -4.03
N HIS A 163 9.17 9.37 -4.54
CA HIS A 163 8.43 9.53 -5.80
C HIS A 163 7.12 10.26 -5.52
N LEU A 164 6.84 11.32 -6.25
CA LEU A 164 5.63 12.14 -6.13
C LEU A 164 4.97 12.27 -7.50
N ALA A 165 3.65 12.14 -7.54
CA ALA A 165 2.85 12.36 -8.74
C ALA A 165 1.46 12.85 -8.33
N ILE A 166 0.88 13.75 -9.14
CA ILE A 166 -0.50 14.21 -8.94
C ILE A 166 -1.43 13.00 -9.14
N GLY A 167 -2.39 12.82 -8.23
CA GLY A 167 -3.30 11.67 -8.19
C GLY A 167 -2.78 10.46 -7.41
N MET A 168 -1.52 10.48 -6.95
CA MET A 168 -0.96 9.39 -6.14
C MET A 168 -1.60 9.33 -4.75
N LYS A 169 -1.96 8.12 -4.31
CA LYS A 169 -2.42 7.84 -2.95
C LYS A 169 -1.24 7.86 -1.97
N VAL A 170 -1.37 8.63 -0.90
CA VAL A 170 -0.35 8.82 0.13
C VAL A 170 -0.88 8.55 1.52
N MET A 171 0.04 8.32 2.45
CA MET A 171 -0.24 8.16 3.87
C MET A 171 0.70 9.03 4.68
N VAL A 172 0.15 9.77 5.63
CA VAL A 172 0.91 10.54 6.61
C VAL A 172 1.58 9.56 7.58
N THR A 173 2.90 9.67 7.75
CA THR A 173 3.69 8.75 8.58
C THR A 173 4.05 9.30 9.95
N ASN A 174 3.95 10.62 10.14
CA ASN A 174 4.24 11.31 11.38
C ASN A 174 3.04 12.15 11.82
N ASN A 175 2.84 12.30 13.12
CA ASN A 175 1.81 13.22 13.63
C ASN A 175 2.27 14.65 13.36
N LEU A 176 1.59 15.33 12.42
CA LEU A 176 1.87 16.71 12.07
C LEU A 176 1.07 17.65 12.95
N GLN A 177 -0.27 17.46 12.98
CA GLN A 177 -1.17 18.28 13.76
C GLN A 177 -2.38 17.46 14.20
N THR A 178 -2.36 16.99 15.45
CA THR A 178 -3.38 16.11 16.03
C THR A 178 -4.75 16.77 16.10
N ASP A 179 -4.80 18.07 16.37
CA ASP A 179 -6.06 18.81 16.54
C ASP A 179 -6.80 19.03 15.21
N LEU A 180 -6.09 18.85 14.08
CA LEU A 180 -6.66 18.88 12.73
C LEU A 180 -6.82 17.47 12.14
N ASP A 181 -6.72 16.43 12.97
CA ASP A 181 -6.72 15.02 12.57
C ASP A 181 -5.63 14.66 11.52
N ILE A 182 -4.54 15.43 11.44
CA ILE A 182 -3.40 15.12 10.55
C ILE A 182 -2.39 14.28 11.33
N THR A 183 -2.74 13.00 11.49
CA THR A 183 -2.01 12.02 12.30
C THR A 183 -1.45 10.87 11.45
N ASN A 184 -0.54 10.11 12.04
CA ASN A 184 0.01 8.91 11.41
C ASN A 184 -1.11 7.93 11.01
N GLY A 185 -1.10 7.50 9.75
CA GLY A 185 -2.07 6.57 9.19
C GLY A 185 -3.17 7.25 8.37
N VAL A 186 -3.31 8.57 8.45
CA VAL A 186 -4.24 9.34 7.61
C VAL A 186 -3.83 9.19 6.15
N ARG A 187 -4.82 8.93 5.29
CA ARG A 187 -4.63 8.72 3.86
C ARG A 187 -5.14 9.92 3.08
N GLY A 188 -4.61 10.10 1.88
CA GLY A 188 -5.10 11.11 0.96
C GLY A 188 -4.59 10.90 -0.45
N VAL A 189 -4.92 11.84 -1.31
CA VAL A 189 -4.50 11.88 -2.71
C VAL A 189 -3.78 13.20 -2.97
N ILE A 190 -2.61 13.16 -3.59
CA ILE A 190 -1.91 14.38 -4.01
C ILE A 190 -2.75 15.07 -5.08
N THR A 191 -3.12 16.33 -4.85
CA THR A 191 -3.86 17.13 -5.83
C THR A 191 -2.97 18.11 -6.57
N ASP A 192 -1.88 18.54 -5.93
CA ASP A 192 -0.95 19.49 -6.55
C ASP A 192 0.44 19.42 -5.89
N ILE A 193 1.46 19.87 -6.62
CA ILE A 193 2.85 19.94 -6.18
C ILE A 193 3.39 21.33 -6.54
N ILE A 194 3.63 22.16 -5.53
CA ILE A 194 4.15 23.51 -5.69
C ILE A 194 5.67 23.44 -5.57
N LEU A 195 6.36 23.72 -6.67
CA LEU A 195 7.82 23.68 -6.76
C LEU A 195 8.45 24.95 -6.17
N SER A 196 9.69 24.84 -5.70
CA SER A 196 10.46 26.00 -5.25
C SER A 196 10.61 27.02 -6.39
N PRO A 197 10.53 28.34 -6.10
CA PRO A 197 10.80 29.38 -7.09
C PRO A 197 12.24 29.34 -7.62
N ASP A 198 13.17 28.78 -6.84
CA ASP A 198 14.58 28.61 -7.21
C ASP A 198 14.84 27.30 -7.99
N GLU A 199 13.80 26.53 -8.29
CA GLU A 199 13.94 25.32 -9.10
C GLU A 199 14.32 25.70 -10.54
N PRO A 200 15.41 25.12 -11.10
CA PRO A 200 15.75 25.36 -12.50
C PRO A 200 14.64 24.87 -13.44
N PRO A 201 14.61 25.35 -14.68
CA PRO A 201 13.65 24.88 -15.68
C PRO A 201 13.63 23.36 -15.75
N LEU A 202 12.44 22.78 -15.56
CA LEU A 202 12.26 21.34 -15.55
C LEU A 202 12.66 20.76 -16.91
N GLU A 203 13.44 19.69 -16.88
CA GLU A 203 13.78 18.95 -18.08
C GLU A 203 12.50 18.44 -18.76
N GLY A 204 12.46 18.48 -20.10
CA GLY A 204 11.33 17.97 -20.86
C GLY A 204 11.28 16.44 -20.76
N GLY A 205 10.30 15.90 -20.03
CA GLY A 205 10.14 14.46 -19.91
C GLY A 205 9.03 14.04 -18.93
N PRO A 206 8.66 12.74 -18.95
CA PRO A 206 7.67 12.17 -18.04
C PRO A 206 8.20 11.97 -16.62
N ILE A 207 9.53 11.93 -16.44
CA ILE A 207 10.19 11.78 -15.14
C ILE A 207 11.13 12.97 -14.93
N VAL A 208 11.00 13.64 -13.80
CA VAL A 208 11.80 14.81 -13.44
C VAL A 208 12.41 14.62 -12.06
N THR A 209 13.73 14.74 -11.96
CA THR A 209 14.44 14.76 -10.67
C THR A 209 14.55 16.19 -10.19
N LEU A 210 13.94 16.50 -9.04
CA LEU A 210 13.97 17.83 -8.45
C LEU A 210 15.34 18.11 -7.83
N LYS A 211 15.84 19.35 -7.99
CA LYS A 211 17.08 19.80 -7.33
C LYS A 211 16.81 20.36 -5.94
N ASN A 212 15.70 21.08 -5.80
CA ASN A 212 15.23 21.61 -4.51
C ASN A 212 14.02 20.82 -4.00
N LEU A 213 13.76 20.91 -2.69
CA LEU A 213 12.51 20.40 -2.14
C LEU A 213 11.33 21.24 -2.70
N PRO A 214 10.17 20.61 -2.97
CA PRO A 214 8.97 21.37 -3.27
C PRO A 214 8.61 22.27 -2.08
N GLU A 215 8.07 23.46 -2.36
CA GLU A 215 7.64 24.39 -1.32
C GLU A 215 6.48 23.79 -0.52
N CYS A 216 5.54 23.14 -1.22
CA CYS A 216 4.55 22.29 -0.56
C CYS A 216 3.94 21.25 -1.50
N VAL A 217 3.36 20.21 -0.91
CA VAL A 217 2.59 19.17 -1.59
C VAL A 217 1.15 19.24 -1.06
N LEU A 218 0.19 19.50 -1.94
CA LEU A 218 -1.21 19.59 -1.55
C LEU A 218 -1.84 18.19 -1.59
N VAL A 219 -2.42 17.79 -0.45
CA VAL A 219 -3.03 16.47 -0.28
C VAL A 219 -4.49 16.61 0.12
N LYS A 220 -5.39 16.08 -0.69
CA LYS A 220 -6.80 15.92 -0.32
C LYS A 220 -6.94 14.69 0.58
N LEU A 221 -7.20 14.92 1.87
CA LEU A 221 -7.34 13.86 2.86
C LEU A 221 -8.64 13.07 2.65
N THR A 222 -8.54 11.75 2.75
CA THR A 222 -9.71 10.86 2.78
C THR A 222 -10.29 10.91 4.19
N ARG A 223 -11.35 11.70 4.40
CA ARG A 223 -12.07 11.70 5.68
C ARG A 223 -12.68 10.32 5.89
N THR A 224 -12.18 9.57 6.87
CA THR A 224 -12.93 8.49 7.49
C THR A 224 -14.02 9.15 8.32
N ARG A 225 -15.30 8.94 7.97
CA ARG A 225 -16.41 9.30 8.86
C ARG A 225 -16.13 8.62 10.21
N ALA A 226 -16.06 9.44 11.27
CA ALA A 226 -16.11 8.97 12.65
C ALA A 226 -17.50 8.36 12.92
#